data_AF-C7RJ40-F1
#
_entry.id   AF-C7RJ40-F1
#
_cell.length_a   1.000
_cell.length_b   1.000
_cell.length_c   1.000
_cell.angle_alpha   90.00
_cell.angle_beta   90.00
_cell.angle_gamma   90.00
#
_symmetry.space_group_name_H-M   'P 1'
#
loop_
_entity.id
_entity.type
_entity.pdbx_description
1 polymer ?
#
loop_
_entity_poly.entity_id
_entity_poly.type
_entity_poly.pdbx_seq_one_letter_code
_entity_poly.pdbx_strand_id
1 'polypeptide(L)'
;MKPYCGRQFTLDELQTLRHLIEANPSASRAQLSRQVCALLDWFKPNGELKDMTCRVAMLRMQADGLLTLPAAQRCAPRQPEYLATAATDPLLRPPL
;
A
#
# COMPACT_ATOMS: atom_id res chain seq x y z
N MET A 1 18.99 -4.15 12.56
CA MET A 1 17.64 -4.29 11.99
C MET A 1 17.27 -2.99 11.28
N LYS A 2 16.77 -3.04 10.04
CA LYS A 2 16.40 -1.84 9.29
C LYS A 2 15.00 -1.37 9.72
N PRO A 3 14.80 -0.09 10.09
CA PRO A 3 13.46 0.42 10.37
C PRO A 3 12.65 0.51 9.07
N TYR A 4 11.41 0.03 9.10
CA TYR A 4 10.47 0.15 7.99
C TYR A 4 9.52 1.31 8.27
N CYS A 5 9.54 2.33 7.40
CA CYS A 5 8.73 3.54 7.54
C CYS A 5 8.84 4.24 8.91
N GLY A 6 10.04 4.22 9.51
CA GLY A 6 10.31 4.87 10.79
C GLY A 6 9.96 4.05 12.04
N ARG A 7 9.52 2.80 11.87
CA ARG A 7 9.27 1.86 12.97
C ARG A 7 10.25 0.68 12.89
N GLN A 8 10.78 0.26 14.04
CA GLN A 8 11.52 -0.99 14.14
C GLN A 8 10.54 -2.15 14.27
N PHE A 9 10.75 -3.19 13.47
CA PHE A 9 10.00 -4.43 13.54
C PHE A 9 10.88 -5.47 14.19
N THR A 10 10.35 -6.09 15.23
CA THR A 10 10.97 -7.25 15.86
C THR A 10 10.69 -8.52 15.04
N LEU A 11 11.49 -9.56 15.25
CA LEU A 11 11.26 -10.86 14.62
C LEU A 11 9.90 -11.45 15.02
N ASP A 12 9.46 -11.22 16.26
CA ASP A 12 8.18 -11.68 16.77
C ASP A 12 6.99 -10.99 16.06
N GLU A 13 7.05 -9.67 15.88
CA GLU A 13 6.08 -8.92 15.08
C GLU A 13 6.04 -9.42 13.63
N LEU A 14 7.21 -9.71 13.04
CA LEU A 14 7.31 -10.25 11.67
C LEU A 14 6.69 -11.66 11.56
N GLN A 15 6.93 -12.53 12.54
CA GLN A 15 6.32 -13.85 12.59
C GLN A 15 4.80 -13.74 12.74
N THR A 16 4.32 -12.85 13.62
CA THR A 16 2.89 -12.57 13.79
C THR A 16 2.26 -12.09 12.48
N LEU A 17 2.91 -11.18 11.75
CA LEU A 17 2.47 -10.75 10.42
C LEU A 17 2.34 -11.95 9.46
N ARG A 18 3.38 -12.79 9.39
CA ARG A 18 3.41 -13.95 8.50
C ARG A 18 2.27 -14.90 8.82
N HIS A 19 2.10 -15.27 10.09
CA HIS A 19 1.01 -16.12 10.54
C HIS A 19 -0.37 -15.55 10.17
N LEU A 20 -0.56 -14.24 10.35
CA LEU A 20 -1.82 -13.59 9.98
C LEU A 20 -2.08 -13.64 8.47
N ILE A 21 -1.04 -13.41 7.66
CA ILE A 21 -1.13 -13.45 6.20
C ILE A 21 -1.41 -14.89 5.74
N GLU A 22 -0.72 -15.87 6.30
CA GLU A 22 -0.91 -17.30 5.99
C GLU A 22 -2.28 -17.80 6.43
N ALA A 23 -2.82 -17.29 7.55
CA ALA A 23 -4.17 -17.59 8.01
C ALA A 23 -5.27 -16.93 7.15
N ASN A 24 -4.95 -15.88 6.39
CA ASN A 24 -5.92 -15.12 5.59
C ASN A 24 -5.48 -14.98 4.12
N PRO A 25 -5.32 -16.09 3.37
CA PRO A 25 -4.84 -16.04 1.99
C PRO A 25 -5.82 -15.34 1.02
N SER A 26 -7.12 -15.31 1.36
CA SER A 26 -8.15 -14.63 0.57
C SER A 26 -8.27 -13.14 0.88
N ALA A 27 -7.58 -12.63 1.91
CA ALA A 27 -7.67 -11.23 2.27
C ALA A 27 -6.92 -10.33 1.26
N SER A 28 -7.55 -9.23 0.88
CA SER A 28 -6.92 -8.20 0.07
C SER A 28 -5.76 -7.54 0.81
N ARG A 29 -4.75 -7.05 0.08
CA ARG A 29 -3.62 -6.31 0.66
C ARG A 29 -4.04 -5.14 1.56
N ALA A 30 -5.17 -4.49 1.24
CA ALA A 30 -5.77 -3.42 2.04
C ALA A 30 -6.43 -3.91 3.34
N GLN A 31 -6.98 -5.13 3.35
CA GLN A 31 -7.50 -5.75 4.57
C GLN A 31 -6.36 -6.17 5.49
N LEU A 32 -5.32 -6.78 4.91
CA LEU A 32 -4.10 -7.15 5.64
C LEU A 32 -3.41 -5.92 6.24
N SER A 33 -3.26 -4.81 5.51
CA SER A 33 -2.66 -3.59 6.07
C SER A 33 -3.45 -3.04 7.25
N ARG A 34 -4.78 -3.06 7.21
CA ARG A 34 -5.62 -2.62 8.33
C ARG A 34 -5.47 -3.54 9.54
N GLN A 35 -5.51 -4.86 9.34
CA GLN A 35 -5.33 -5.82 10.43
C GLN A 35 -3.93 -5.72 11.05
N VAL A 36 -2.89 -5.61 10.23
CA VAL A 36 -1.51 -5.41 10.70
C VAL A 36 -1.35 -4.09 11.43
N CYS A 37 -1.91 -2.99 10.89
CA CYS A 37 -1.93 -1.71 11.60
C CYS A 37 -2.61 -1.84 12.96
N ALA A 38 -3.74 -2.55 13.06
CA ALA A 38 -4.45 -2.72 14.33
C ALA A 38 -3.66 -3.57 15.33
N LEU A 39 -3.06 -4.69 14.88
CA LEU A 39 -2.26 -5.58 15.74
C LEU A 39 -1.01 -4.91 16.29
N LEU A 40 -0.36 -4.09 15.47
CA LEU A 40 0.85 -3.39 15.87
C LEU A 40 0.57 -2.07 16.60
N ASP A 41 -0.69 -1.74 16.82
CA ASP A 41 -1.11 -0.43 17.31
C ASP A 41 -0.55 0.73 16.44
N TRP A 42 -0.48 0.51 15.13
CA TRP A 42 0.10 1.46 14.18
C TRP A 42 -0.93 2.48 13.68
N PHE A 43 -1.27 3.39 14.58
CA PHE A 43 -2.20 4.49 14.33
C PHE A 43 -1.48 5.82 14.17
N LYS A 44 -2.13 6.77 13.49
CA LYS A 44 -1.79 8.20 13.56
C LYS A 44 -2.13 8.72 14.96
N PRO A 45 -1.57 9.86 15.40
CA PRO A 45 -2.00 10.52 16.64
C PRO A 45 -3.49 10.84 16.67
N ASN A 46 -4.14 10.92 15.50
CA ASN A 46 -5.58 11.16 15.35
C ASN A 46 -6.42 9.86 15.40
N GLY A 47 -5.83 8.69 15.66
CA GLY A 47 -6.52 7.39 15.69
C GLY A 47 -6.78 6.73 14.33
N GLU A 48 -6.44 7.40 13.22
CA GLU A 48 -6.55 6.79 11.89
C GLU A 48 -5.46 5.76 11.62
N LEU A 49 -5.81 4.66 10.97
CA LEU A 49 -4.85 3.64 10.52
C LEU A 49 -3.87 4.23 9.50
N LYS A 50 -2.57 3.99 9.68
CA LYS A 50 -1.54 4.33 8.68
C LYS A 50 -1.50 3.28 7.54
N ASP A 51 -2.64 3.03 6.91
CA ASP A 51 -2.83 1.99 5.88
C ASP A 51 -1.77 2.07 4.77
N MET A 52 -1.55 3.26 4.20
CA MET A 52 -0.53 3.51 3.18
C MET A 52 0.89 3.18 3.67
N THR A 53 1.25 3.63 4.88
CA THR A 53 2.59 3.41 5.45
C THR A 53 2.84 1.94 5.75
N CYS A 54 1.86 1.27 6.37
CA CYS A 54 1.94 -0.15 6.67
C CYS A 54 2.01 -0.98 5.39
N ARG A 55 1.25 -0.62 4.36
CA ARG A 55 1.33 -1.25 3.05
C ARG A 55 2.73 -1.14 2.45
N VAL A 56 3.35 0.05 2.50
CA VAL A 56 4.73 0.24 2.02
C VAL A 56 5.73 -0.58 2.83
N ALA A 57 5.58 -0.62 4.17
CA ALA A 57 6.43 -1.43 5.02
C ALA A 57 6.35 -2.93 4.65
N MET A 58 5.14 -3.47 4.51
CA MET A 58 4.93 -4.86 4.10
C MET A 58 5.51 -5.16 2.71
N LEU A 59 5.35 -4.25 1.73
CA LEU A 59 5.95 -4.42 0.40
C LEU A 59 7.48 -4.44 0.45
N ARG A 60 8.09 -3.60 1.30
CA ARG A 60 9.54 -3.59 1.49
C ARG A 60 10.03 -4.85 2.20
N MET A 61 9.30 -5.35 3.19
CA MET A 61 9.60 -6.62 3.86
C MET A 61 9.51 -7.80 2.90
N GLN A 62 8.52 -7.79 2.00
CA GLN A 62 8.44 -8.79 0.93
C GLN A 62 9.61 -8.69 -0.05
N ALA A 63 10.02 -7.47 -0.43
CA ALA A 63 11.18 -7.26 -1.29
C ALA A 63 12.49 -7.72 -0.61
N ASP A 64 12.57 -7.62 0.71
CA ASP A 64 13.69 -8.10 1.53
C ASP A 64 13.62 -9.62 1.81
N GLY A 65 12.53 -10.29 1.40
CA GLY A 65 12.33 -11.74 1.59
C GLY A 65 11.88 -12.15 2.99
N LEU A 66 11.47 -11.21 3.84
CA LEU A 66 11.05 -11.49 5.22
C LEU A 66 9.67 -12.14 5.29
N LEU A 67 8.76 -11.76 4.39
CA LEU A 67 7.38 -12.24 4.35
C LEU A 67 6.86 -12.32 2.91
N THR A 68 5.83 -13.13 2.67
CA THR A 68 5.19 -13.28 1.36
C THR A 68 3.77 -12.75 1.44
N LEU A 69 3.45 -11.66 0.73
CA LEU A 69 2.08 -11.17 0.66
C LEU A 69 1.30 -11.94 -0.40
N PRO A 70 -0.02 -12.15 -0.20
CA PRO A 70 -0.83 -12.80 -1.21
C PRO A 70 -0.83 -11.97 -2.50
N ALA A 71 -1.01 -12.70 -3.60
CA ALA A 71 -1.15 -12.10 -4.92
C ALA A 71 -2.21 -11.00 -4.84
N ALA A 72 -1.89 -9.79 -5.33
CA ALA A 72 -2.91 -8.76 -5.43
C ALA A 72 -4.02 -9.33 -6.30
N GLN A 73 -5.21 -9.45 -5.74
CA GLN A 73 -6.44 -9.65 -6.51
C GLN A 73 -6.57 -8.39 -7.36
N ARG A 74 -5.98 -8.43 -8.56
CA ARG A 74 -6.03 -7.35 -9.54
C ARG A 74 -7.48 -7.23 -9.96
N CYS A 75 -8.21 -6.26 -9.39
CA CYS A 75 -9.10 -5.50 -10.25
C CYS A 75 -8.18 -4.88 -11.31
N ALA A 76 -8.38 -5.25 -12.57
CA ALA A 76 -7.67 -4.66 -13.70
C ALA A 76 -7.64 -3.13 -13.54
N PRO A 77 -6.55 -2.45 -13.93
CA PRO A 77 -6.55 -1.00 -13.94
C PRO A 77 -7.76 -0.57 -14.78
N ARG A 78 -8.71 0.14 -14.16
CA ARG A 78 -9.59 1.02 -14.92
C ARG A 78 -8.62 2.03 -15.48
N GLN A 79 -8.18 1.84 -16.72
CA GLN A 79 -7.45 2.88 -17.42
C GLN A 79 -8.39 4.08 -17.37
N PRO A 80 -8.05 5.19 -16.67
CA PRO A 80 -8.72 6.43 -16.97
C PRO A 80 -8.31 6.67 -18.42
N GLU A 81 -9.26 6.44 -19.33
CA GLU A 81 -9.14 6.83 -20.72
C GLU A 81 -8.95 8.33 -20.64
N TYR A 82 -7.69 8.75 -20.63
CA TYR A 82 -7.33 10.15 -20.76
C TYR A 82 -7.72 10.50 -22.19
N LEU A 83 -8.99 10.84 -22.39
CA LEU A 83 -9.39 11.63 -23.54
C LEU A 83 -8.73 12.99 -23.32
N ALA A 84 -7.56 13.17 -23.94
CA ALA A 84 -7.00 14.48 -24.16
C ALA A 84 -8.07 15.29 -24.91
N THR A 85 -8.87 16.08 -24.19
CA THR A 85 -9.75 17.06 -24.84
C THR A 85 -8.85 18.05 -25.58
N ALA A 86 -9.19 18.32 -26.84
CA ALA A 86 -8.49 19.20 -27.77
C ALA A 86 -8.52 20.70 -27.37
N ALA A 87 -8.32 21.01 -26.09
CA ALA A 87 -8.30 22.36 -25.54
C ALA A 87 -6.87 22.88 -25.28
N THR A 88 -5.84 22.14 -25.69
CA THR A 88 -4.44 22.60 -25.67
C THR A 88 -3.95 22.83 -27.10
N ASP A 89 -4.71 23.59 -27.88
CA ASP A 89 -4.22 24.16 -29.13
C ASP A 89 -3.94 25.66 -28.90
N PRO A 90 -2.67 26.09 -28.77
CA PRO A 90 -2.33 27.51 -28.66
C PRO A 90 -2.28 28.24 -30.01
N LEU A 91 -3.07 27.87 -31.02
CA LEU A 91 -3.00 28.45 -32.37
C LEU A 91 -4.10 29.47 -32.74
N LEU A 92 -4.93 29.91 -31.80
CA LEU A 92 -5.82 31.07 -32.03
C LEU A 92 -5.20 32.38 -31.52
N ARG A 93 -4.25 32.91 -32.29
CA ARG A 93 -3.90 34.34 -32.26
C ARG A 93 -4.75 35.06 -33.33
N PRO A 94 -5.67 35.98 -32.97
CA PRO A 94 -6.35 36.78 -33.98
C PRO A 94 -5.39 37.82 -34.58
N PRO A 95 -5.42 38.08 -35.89
CA PRO A 95 -4.64 39.17 -36.48
C PRO A 95 -5.26 40.54 -36.16
N LEU A 96 -4.40 41.53 -35.89
CA LEU A 96 -4.70 42.97 -36.02
C LEU A 96 -4.46 43.40 -37.47
#